data_AF-A0A537M8X8-F1
#
_entry.id   AF-A0A537M8X8-F1
#
_cell.length_a   1.000
_cell.length_b   1.000
_cell.length_c   1.000
_cell.angle_alpha   90.00
_cell.angle_beta   90.00
_cell.angle_gamma   90.00
#
_symmetry.space_group_name_H-M   'P 1'
#
loop_
_entity.id
_entity.type
_entity.pdbx_description
1 polymer ?
#
loop_
_entity_poly.entity_id
_entity_poly.type
_entity_poly.pdbx_seq_one_letter_code
_entity_poly.pdbx_strand_id
1 'polypeptide(L)'
;MFASPAIASTGAPSGGAMSLISILPWVAVFAIMYFLMIRPQQKRMKQHRDMLAAVKKNDVAVTSGGVIGKVVKVEDSEIELEIASGVRVKVVKSMLSEVRSNNPKPAND
;
A
#
# COMPACT_ATOMS: atom_id res chain seq x y z
N MET A 1 6.53 10.38 -52.53
CA MET A 1 6.73 10.08 -51.09
C MET A 1 5.84 8.89 -50.77
N PHE A 2 6.46 7.73 -50.57
CA PHE A 2 5.80 6.43 -50.45
C PHE A 2 5.46 6.17 -48.98
N ALA A 3 4.18 6.09 -48.63
CA ALA A 3 3.75 5.60 -47.34
C ALA A 3 3.80 4.06 -47.37
N SER A 4 4.76 3.47 -46.66
CA SER A 4 4.78 2.03 -46.40
C SER A 4 3.57 1.66 -45.53
N PRO A 5 2.76 0.65 -45.89
CA PRO A 5 1.77 0.12 -44.98
C PRO A 5 2.52 -0.64 -43.88
N ALA A 6 2.54 -0.09 -42.67
CA ALA A 6 2.86 -0.86 -41.48
C ALA A 6 1.71 -1.85 -41.24
N ILE A 7 1.80 -3.02 -41.86
CA ILE A 7 0.90 -4.12 -41.53
C ILE A 7 1.44 -4.77 -40.25
N ALA A 8 0.90 -4.33 -39.10
CA ALA A 8 0.99 -5.09 -37.88
C ALA A 8 0.12 -6.34 -38.07
N SER A 9 0.73 -7.42 -38.56
CA SER A 9 0.08 -8.72 -38.63
C SER A 9 -0.07 -9.28 -37.20
N THR A 10 -1.10 -8.86 -36.48
CA THR A 10 -1.60 -9.58 -35.32
C THR A 10 -2.35 -10.82 -35.81
N GLY A 11 -1.59 -11.81 -36.30
CA GLY A 11 -2.12 -13.11 -36.65
C GLY A 11 -2.54 -13.85 -35.39
N ALA A 12 -3.85 -14.00 -35.19
CA ALA A 12 -4.40 -14.93 -34.21
C ALA A 12 -4.09 -16.37 -34.67
N PRO A 13 -3.36 -17.20 -33.89
CA PRO A 13 -3.11 -18.58 -34.30
C PRO A 13 -4.21 -19.50 -33.77
N SER A 14 -4.92 -20.12 -34.71
CA SER A 14 -5.76 -21.30 -34.52
C SER A 14 -4.90 -22.56 -34.30
N GLY A 15 -5.12 -23.31 -33.21
CA GLY A 15 -4.62 -24.68 -33.03
C GLY A 15 -4.09 -25.00 -31.63
N GLY A 16 -4.77 -25.89 -30.89
CA GLY A 16 -4.64 -26.11 -29.44
C GLY A 16 -3.25 -26.43 -28.83
N ALA A 17 -2.24 -26.80 -29.62
CA ALA A 17 -0.86 -27.00 -29.13
C ALA A 17 0.09 -25.83 -29.49
N MET A 18 -0.09 -25.24 -30.68
CA MET A 18 0.56 -23.98 -31.07
C MET A 18 0.02 -22.79 -30.23
N SER A 19 -1.22 -22.92 -29.75
CA SER A 19 -1.90 -22.01 -28.83
C SER A 19 -1.15 -21.87 -27.50
N LEU A 20 -0.71 -22.97 -26.88
CA LEU A 20 -0.03 -22.92 -25.58
C LEU A 20 1.33 -22.20 -25.65
N ILE A 21 2.11 -22.47 -26.70
CA ILE A 21 3.40 -21.79 -26.94
C ILE A 21 3.17 -20.31 -27.28
N SER A 22 2.11 -19.97 -28.02
CA SER A 22 1.76 -18.57 -28.33
C SER A 22 1.15 -17.79 -27.16
N ILE A 23 0.59 -18.47 -26.15
CA ILE A 23 0.07 -17.88 -24.91
C ILE A 23 1.22 -17.62 -23.90
N LEU A 24 2.34 -18.33 -24.03
CA LEU A 24 3.48 -18.24 -23.12
C LEU A 24 4.06 -16.81 -22.95
N PRO A 25 4.25 -16.00 -24.02
CA PRO A 25 4.71 -14.61 -23.88
C PRO A 25 3.70 -13.72 -23.15
N TRP A 26 2.40 -13.91 -23.41
CA TRP A 26 1.34 -13.16 -22.73
C TRP A 26 1.27 -13.51 -21.23
N VAL A 27 1.32 -14.80 -20.89
CA VAL A 27 1.36 -15.26 -19.49
C VAL A 27 2.62 -14.77 -18.79
N ALA A 28 3.77 -14.76 -19.46
CA ALA A 28 5.01 -14.22 -18.90
C ALA A 28 4.90 -12.72 -18.58
N VAL A 29 4.32 -11.90 -19.48
CA VAL A 29 4.06 -10.47 -19.22
C VAL A 29 3.09 -10.29 -18.06
N PHE A 30 1.99 -11.03 -18.03
CA PHE A 30 1.02 -10.98 -16.91
C PHE A 30 1.66 -11.42 -15.60
N ALA A 31 2.49 -12.46 -15.61
CA ALA A 31 3.19 -12.95 -14.41
C ALA A 31 4.17 -11.91 -13.88
N ILE A 32 4.93 -11.24 -14.75
CA ILE A 32 5.86 -10.16 -14.35
C ILE A 32 5.08 -8.96 -13.81
N MET A 33 4.03 -8.52 -14.50
CA MET A 33 3.18 -7.41 -14.05
C MET A 33 2.48 -7.72 -12.72
N TYR A 34 1.95 -8.93 -12.56
CA TYR A 34 1.36 -9.43 -11.32
C TYR A 34 2.39 -9.40 -10.19
N PHE A 35 3.56 -10.00 -10.41
CA PHE A 35 4.59 -10.11 -9.38
C PHE A 35 5.14 -8.74 -8.98
N LEU A 36 5.37 -7.85 -9.94
CA LEU A 36 5.91 -6.51 -9.68
C LEU A 36 4.88 -5.55 -9.09
N MET A 37 3.58 -5.67 -9.36
CA MET A 37 2.58 -4.72 -8.82
C MET A 37 1.91 -5.23 -7.55
N ILE A 38 1.49 -6.50 -7.52
CA ILE A 38 0.68 -7.04 -6.41
C ILE A 38 1.53 -7.33 -5.19
N ARG A 39 2.78 -7.81 -5.36
CA ARG A 39 3.69 -8.03 -4.24
C ARG A 39 4.02 -6.74 -3.46
N PRO A 40 4.40 -5.61 -4.09
CA PRO A 40 4.62 -4.38 -3.33
C PRO A 40 3.33 -3.79 -2.78
N GLN A 41 2.19 -3.92 -3.46
CA GLN A 41 0.90 -3.49 -2.90
C GLN A 41 0.55 -4.26 -1.63
N GLN A 42 0.66 -5.59 -1.64
CA GLN A 42 0.45 -6.42 -0.45
C GLN A 42 1.42 -6.05 0.68
N LYS A 43 2.70 -5.77 0.36
CA LYS A 43 3.68 -5.32 1.34
C LYS A 43 3.28 -3.99 1.99
N ARG A 44 2.83 -3.01 1.19
CA ARG A 44 2.37 -1.70 1.70
C ARG A 44 1.12 -1.84 2.57
N MET A 45 0.14 -2.64 2.15
CA MET A 45 -1.07 -2.88 2.95
C MET A 45 -0.74 -3.58 4.27
N LYS A 46 0.14 -4.58 4.24
CA LYS A 46 0.60 -5.26 5.45
C LYS A 46 1.33 -4.29 6.38
N GLN A 47 2.27 -3.51 5.87
CA GLN A 47 3.00 -2.49 6.65
C GLN A 47 2.05 -1.47 7.29
N HIS A 48 1.03 -1.00 6.55
CA HIS A 48 0.04 -0.09 7.10
C HIS A 48 -0.77 -0.75 8.23
N ARG A 49 -1.24 -1.99 8.05
CA ARG A 49 -1.93 -2.74 9.11
C ARG A 49 -1.06 -2.98 10.33
N ASP A 50 0.21 -3.33 10.12
CA ASP A 50 1.18 -3.55 11.19
C ASP A 50 1.47 -2.25 11.96
N MET A 51 1.57 -1.11 11.27
CA MET A 51 1.69 0.22 11.88
C MET A 51 0.49 0.54 12.77
N LEU A 52 -0.73 0.31 12.28
CA LEU A 52 -1.96 0.53 13.06
C LEU A 52 -2.03 -0.39 14.28
N ALA A 53 -1.58 -1.64 14.16
CA ALA A 53 -1.51 -2.58 15.27
C ALA A 53 -0.42 -2.22 16.29
N ALA A 54 0.65 -1.55 15.87
CA ALA A 54 1.75 -1.14 16.73
C ALA A 54 1.46 0.13 17.56
N VAL A 55 0.35 0.84 17.31
CA VAL A 55 -0.06 2.02 18.08
C VAL A 55 -0.28 1.68 19.54
N LYS A 56 0.43 2.38 20.44
CA LYS A 56 0.27 2.24 21.89
C LYS A 56 -0.21 3.55 22.52
N LYS A 57 -0.73 3.43 23.74
CA LYS A 57 -1.02 4.61 24.58
C LYS A 57 0.28 5.37 24.84
N ASN A 58 0.20 6.70 24.83
CA ASN A 58 1.30 7.65 24.92
C ASN A 58 2.17 7.81 23.66
N ASP A 59 1.89 7.13 22.55
CA ASP A 59 2.55 7.44 21.29
C ASP A 59 2.03 8.78 20.73
N VAL A 60 2.85 9.44 19.92
CA VAL A 60 2.43 10.63 19.17
C VAL A 60 2.01 10.17 17.78
N ALA A 61 0.77 10.41 17.40
CA ALA A 61 0.25 10.01 16.10
C ALA A 61 -0.03 11.23 15.21
N VAL A 62 0.20 11.06 13.92
CA VAL A 62 -0.11 12.04 12.88
C VAL A 62 -1.23 11.49 12.02
N THR A 63 -2.34 12.22 11.97
CA THR A 63 -3.48 11.90 11.10
C THR A 63 -3.21 12.34 9.66
N SER A 64 -3.93 11.78 8.69
CA SER A 64 -3.86 12.14 7.28
C SER A 64 -4.16 13.62 7.00
N GLY A 65 -4.90 14.29 7.89
CA GLY A 65 -5.19 15.73 7.82
C GLY A 65 -4.09 16.64 8.41
N GLY A 66 -2.96 16.08 8.85
CA GLY A 66 -1.86 16.84 9.45
C GLY A 66 -2.03 17.17 10.94
N VAL A 67 -3.10 16.68 11.58
CA VAL A 67 -3.30 16.84 13.03
C VAL A 67 -2.34 15.91 13.77
N ILE A 68 -1.59 16.48 14.70
CA ILE A 68 -0.64 15.78 15.57
C ILE A 68 -1.20 15.78 16.98
N GLY A 69 -1.24 14.61 17.61
CA GLY A 69 -1.75 14.49 18.98
C GLY A 69 -1.16 13.28 19.70
N LYS A 70 -1.31 13.26 21.02
CA LYS A 70 -0.89 12.15 21.87
C LYS A 70 -2.02 11.14 22.00
N VAL A 71 -1.71 9.86 21.83
CA VAL A 71 -2.69 8.77 21.97
C VAL A 71 -3.01 8.56 23.45
N VAL A 72 -4.23 8.87 23.84
CA VAL A 72 -4.73 8.67 25.21
C VAL A 72 -5.35 7.28 25.35
N LYS A 73 -6.11 6.87 24.33
CA LYS A 73 -6.82 5.59 24.30
C LYS A 73 -6.79 5.00 22.89
N VAL A 74 -6.63 3.68 22.83
CA VAL A 74 -6.68 2.91 21.59
C VAL A 74 -7.88 1.96 21.70
N GLU A 75 -8.79 2.03 20.73
CA GLU A 75 -9.85 1.06 20.52
C GLU A 75 -9.60 0.35 19.16
N ASP A 76 -10.51 -0.55 18.76
CA ASP A 76 -10.30 -1.38 17.57
C ASP A 76 -10.41 -0.58 16.27
N SER A 77 -11.46 0.23 16.12
CA SER A 77 -11.74 1.05 14.94
C SER A 77 -11.31 2.52 15.10
N GLU A 78 -11.27 3.01 16.32
CA GLU A 78 -11.06 4.42 16.67
C GLU A 78 -9.94 4.58 17.69
N ILE A 79 -9.35 5.76 17.70
CA ILE A 79 -8.36 6.17 18.70
C ILE A 79 -8.72 7.54 19.26
N GLU A 80 -8.40 7.77 20.52
CA GLU A 80 -8.61 9.05 21.18
C GLU A 80 -7.26 9.78 21.24
N LEU A 81 -7.18 10.90 20.51
CA LEU A 81 -6.02 11.78 20.46
C LEU A 81 -6.27 13.02 21.31
N GLU A 82 -5.30 13.36 22.15
CA GLU A 82 -5.22 14.66 22.81
C GLU A 82 -4.36 15.59 21.97
N ILE A 83 -4.96 16.67 21.47
CA ILE A 83 -4.33 17.64 20.55
C ILE A 83 -3.87 18.88 21.32
N ALA A 84 -4.59 19.23 22.38
CA ALA A 84 -4.26 20.29 23.32
C ALA A 84 -4.72 19.88 24.72
N SER A 85 -4.25 20.58 25.76
CA SER A 85 -4.58 20.25 27.15
C SER A 85 -6.09 20.20 27.37
N GLY A 86 -6.60 19.00 27.66
CA GLY A 86 -8.04 18.77 27.89
C GLY A 86 -8.90 18.69 26.62
N VAL A 87 -8.33 18.86 25.42
CA VAL A 87 -9.04 18.70 24.14
C VAL A 87 -8.73 17.33 23.56
N ARG A 88 -9.72 16.45 23.62
CA ARG A 88 -9.65 15.08 23.10
C ARG A 88 -10.56 14.91 21.89
N VAL A 89 -10.06 14.27 20.86
CA VAL A 89 -10.78 14.02 19.62
C VAL A 89 -10.67 12.54 19.28
N LYS A 90 -11.79 11.96 18.86
CA LYS A 90 -11.83 10.60 18.32
C LYS A 90 -11.54 10.63 16.84
N VAL A 91 -10.63 9.77 16.41
CA VAL A 91 -10.23 9.67 15.01
C VAL A 91 -10.23 8.21 14.60
N VAL A 92 -10.58 7.96 13.34
CA VAL A 92 -10.57 6.61 12.79
C VAL A 92 -9.14 6.13 12.71
N LYS A 93 -8.87 4.94 13.24
CA LYS A 93 -7.52 4.35 13.29
C LYS A 93 -6.88 4.23 11.91
N SER A 94 -7.67 3.89 10.87
CA SER A 94 -7.20 3.80 9.48
C SER A 94 -6.74 5.13 8.87
N MET A 95 -7.08 6.27 9.47
CA MET A 95 -6.67 7.59 8.99
C MET A 95 -5.33 8.05 9.59
N LEU A 96 -4.66 7.19 10.37
CA LEU A 96 -3.31 7.46 10.85
C LEU A 96 -2.30 7.32 9.72
N SER A 97 -1.52 8.39 9.50
CA SER A 97 -0.46 8.41 8.50
C SER A 97 0.89 8.02 9.10
N GLU A 98 1.14 8.38 10.36
CA GLU A 98 2.42 8.15 11.02
C GLU A 98 2.21 7.94 12.51
N VAL A 99 3.00 7.06 13.13
CA VAL A 99 2.99 6.80 14.57
C VAL A 99 4.42 6.92 15.06
N ARG A 100 4.68 7.94 15.88
CA ARG A 100 5.96 8.20 16.52
C ARG A 100 5.88 7.62 17.93
N SER A 101 6.44 6.44 18.10
CA SER A 101 6.56 5.88 19.45
C SER A 101 7.61 6.67 20.21
N ASN A 102 7.30 7.07 21.44
CA ASN A 102 8.18 7.87 22.28
C ASN A 102 9.37 7.06 22.85
N ASN A 103 9.70 5.95 22.21
CA ASN A 103 10.93 5.20 22.48
C ASN A 103 11.84 5.42 21.26
N PRO A 104 13.01 6.06 21.42
CA PRO A 104 13.93 6.28 20.33
C PRO A 104 14.40 4.90 19.85
N LYS A 105 13.80 4.40 18.76
CA LYS A 105 14.39 3.28 18.04
C LYS A 105 15.71 3.83 17.49
N PRO A 106 16.88 3.37 17.95
CA PRO A 106 18.15 3.90 17.49
C PRO A 106 18.20 3.69 15.98
N ALA A 107 18.21 4.79 15.24
CA ALA A 107 18.48 4.80 13.82
C ALA A 107 19.98 4.52 13.65
N ASN A 108 20.37 3.26 13.75
CA ASN A 108 21.69 2.83 13.31
C ASN A 108 21.67 1.33 12.96
N ASP A 109 21.51 1.05 11.67
CA ASP A 109 21.98 -0.14 10.98
C ASP A 109 22.58 0.34 9.65
#